data_AF-A0A958EZW9-F1
#
_entry.id   AF-A0A958EZW9-F1
#
_cell.length_a   1.000
_cell.length_b   1.000
_cell.length_c   1.000
_cell.angle_alpha   90.00
_cell.angle_beta   90.00
_cell.angle_gamma   90.00
#
_symmetry.space_group_name_H-M   'P 1'
#
loop_
_entity.id
_entity.type
_entity.pdbx_description
1 polymer ?
#
loop_
_entity_poly.entity_id
_entity_poly.type
_entity_poly.pdbx_seq_one_letter_code
_entity_poly.pdbx_strand_id
1 'polypeptide(L)'
;QLNLRENQYQVISHSYFQKEGDQQLQIAAKWLEDELWTRLRLNPASLPTGNFEILPSALYLRFRHKPIQLEKATAEISDFSDETLSDKPLKAYSLNYSTIRRSLKIIYEAEFPFKIVAWEEKIPGANDWLTTSARKISETVTDYWSKNAVADSVYRKQFGF
;
A
#
# COMPACT_ATOMS: atom_id res chain seq x y z
N GLN A 1 15.81 1.86 -2.38
CA GLN A 1 15.79 0.39 -2.50
C GLN A 1 15.91 -0.23 -1.12
N LEU A 2 15.18 -1.32 -0.85
CA LEU A 2 15.24 -2.09 0.40
C LEU A 2 15.64 -3.53 0.05
N ASN A 3 16.77 -4.01 0.58
CA ASN A 3 17.24 -5.38 0.36
C ASN A 3 17.32 -6.13 1.69
N LEU A 4 16.65 -7.28 1.81
CA LEU A 4 16.74 -8.13 3.00
C LEU A 4 18.03 -8.95 2.96
N ARG A 5 18.90 -8.79 3.96
CA ARG A 5 20.11 -9.61 4.19
C ARG A 5 20.27 -9.86 5.69
N GLU A 6 20.56 -11.11 6.07
CA GLU A 6 20.89 -11.47 7.48
C GLU A 6 19.88 -10.92 8.51
N ASN A 7 18.58 -10.98 8.20
CA ASN A 7 17.50 -10.48 9.04
C ASN A 7 17.53 -8.95 9.29
N GLN A 8 18.08 -8.20 8.33
CA GLN A 8 18.07 -6.74 8.30
C GLN A 8 17.77 -6.23 6.89
N TYR A 9 17.10 -5.09 6.81
CA TYR A 9 16.93 -4.35 5.57
C TYR A 9 18.10 -3.39 5.36
N GLN A 10 18.85 -3.60 4.29
CA GLN A 10 19.79 -2.62 3.76
C GLN A 10 19.02 -1.61 2.90
N VAL A 11 18.94 -0.39 3.39
CA VAL A 11 18.26 0.72 2.72
C VAL A 11 19.28 1.56 1.97
N ILE A 12 19.06 1.76 0.67
CA ILE A 12 19.81 2.73 -0.13
C ILE A 12 18.81 3.75 -0.67
N SER A 13 18.98 5.01 -0.31
CA SER A 13 18.15 6.13 -0.78
C SER A 13 19.05 7.21 -1.36
N HIS A 14 18.71 7.68 -2.57
CA HIS A 14 19.39 8.80 -3.23
C HIS A 14 18.42 9.97 -3.30
N SER A 15 18.82 11.13 -2.76
CA SER A 15 18.04 12.35 -2.79
C SER A 15 18.87 13.54 -3.26
N TYR A 16 18.31 14.31 -4.20
CA TYR A 16 18.92 15.55 -4.67
C TYR A 16 18.74 16.72 -3.68
N PHE A 17 17.95 16.52 -2.61
CA PHE A 17 17.77 17.53 -1.57
C PHE A 17 18.95 17.50 -0.58
N GLN A 18 19.63 18.63 -0.43
CA GLN A 18 20.81 18.81 0.42
C GLN A 18 20.64 18.33 1.87
N LYS A 19 19.42 18.39 2.44
CA LYS A 19 19.15 17.93 3.81
C LYS A 19 19.02 16.42 3.95
N GLU A 20 18.69 15.70 2.88
CA GLU A 20 18.47 14.25 2.91
C GLU A 20 19.70 13.46 2.47
N GLY A 21 20.37 13.93 1.41
CA GLY A 21 21.57 13.31 0.84
C GLY A 21 21.38 11.85 0.42
N ASP A 22 22.50 11.18 0.19
CA ASP A 22 22.54 9.72 0.03
C ASP A 22 22.51 9.05 1.41
N GLN A 23 21.56 8.14 1.62
CA GLN A 23 21.41 7.41 2.87
C GLN A 23 21.66 5.91 2.65
N GLN A 24 22.54 5.35 3.48
CA GLN A 24 22.72 3.91 3.64
C GLN A 24 22.40 3.54 5.10
N LEU A 25 21.33 2.76 5.29
CA LEU A 25 20.84 2.41 6.62
C LEU A 25 20.68 0.89 6.74
N GLN A 26 20.83 0.38 7.96
CA GLN A 26 20.46 -0.99 8.32
C GLN A 26 19.31 -0.92 9.32
N ILE A 27 18.19 -1.54 8.97
CA ILE A 27 16.98 -1.58 9.81
C ILE A 27 16.71 -3.04 10.15
N ALA A 28 16.31 -3.33 11.39
CA ALA A 28 15.90 -4.68 11.77
C ALA A 28 14.78 -5.18 10.84
N ALA A 29 14.86 -6.44 10.40
CA ALA A 29 13.80 -7.02 9.57
C ALA A 29 12.52 -7.19 10.41
N LYS A 30 11.62 -6.22 10.24
CA LYS A 30 10.24 -6.21 10.72
C LYS A 30 9.30 -6.16 9.52
N TRP A 31 8.04 -5.85 9.77
CA TRP A 31 7.07 -5.67 8.70
C TRP A 31 7.38 -4.43 7.86
N LEU A 32 7.14 -4.50 6.57
CA LEU A 32 7.12 -3.38 5.63
C LEU A 32 5.67 -3.12 5.21
N GLU A 33 5.23 -1.87 5.23
CA GLU A 33 3.88 -1.55 4.74
C GLU A 33 3.68 -1.97 3.28
N ASP A 34 4.69 -1.78 2.45
CA ASP A 34 4.64 -2.15 1.03
C ASP A 34 4.48 -3.68 0.85
N GLU A 35 4.91 -4.51 1.81
CA GLU A 35 4.73 -5.97 1.74
C GLU A 35 3.30 -6.41 2.08
N LEU A 36 2.57 -5.63 2.90
CA LEU A 36 1.21 -5.94 3.30
C LEU A 36 0.29 -6.06 2.09
N TRP A 37 0.45 -5.19 1.09
CA TRP A 37 -0.33 -5.21 -0.15
C TRP A 37 -0.18 -6.51 -0.93
N THR A 38 1.04 -7.05 -0.97
CA THR A 38 1.34 -8.30 -1.68
C THR A 38 0.85 -9.50 -0.88
N ARG A 39 1.13 -9.51 0.43
CA ARG A 39 0.69 -10.57 1.35
C ARG A 39 -0.83 -10.69 1.39
N LEU A 40 -1.54 -9.57 1.40
CA LEU A 40 -3.00 -9.54 1.38
C LEU A 40 -3.58 -10.26 0.16
N ARG A 41 -3.03 -10.03 -1.04
CA ARG A 41 -3.52 -10.68 -2.27
C ARG A 41 -3.20 -12.17 -2.33
N LEU A 42 -2.19 -12.63 -1.60
CA LEU A 42 -1.78 -14.04 -1.55
C LEU A 42 -2.51 -14.82 -0.46
N ASN A 43 -2.49 -14.28 0.76
CA ASN A 43 -3.09 -14.89 1.94
C ASN A 43 -3.36 -13.81 3.02
N PRO A 44 -4.58 -13.25 3.08
CA PRO A 44 -4.96 -12.25 4.09
C PRO A 44 -4.78 -12.73 5.53
N ALA A 45 -4.89 -14.04 5.79
CA ALA A 45 -4.74 -14.58 7.15
C ALA A 45 -3.29 -14.52 7.67
N SER A 46 -2.31 -14.25 6.79
CA SER A 46 -0.91 -14.07 7.17
C SER A 46 -0.57 -12.66 7.64
N LEU A 47 -1.50 -11.70 7.50
CA LEU A 47 -1.27 -10.31 7.88
C LEU A 47 -1.18 -10.16 9.40
N PRO A 48 -0.28 -9.30 9.91
CA PRO A 48 -0.19 -9.01 11.33
C PRO A 48 -1.45 -8.27 11.80
N THR A 49 -1.94 -8.64 12.97
CA THR A 49 -3.04 -7.97 13.68
C THR A 49 -2.60 -7.64 15.12
N GLY A 50 -3.30 -6.71 15.77
CA GLY A 50 -2.88 -6.17 17.05
C GLY A 50 -1.73 -5.17 16.91
N ASN A 51 -0.92 -5.03 17.95
CA ASN A 51 0.18 -4.06 18.01
C ASN A 51 1.49 -4.66 17.51
N PHE A 52 2.15 -3.99 16.57
CA PHE A 52 3.45 -4.42 16.02
C PHE A 52 4.27 -3.23 15.51
N GLU A 53 5.53 -3.50 15.17
CA GLU A 53 6.43 -2.53 14.54
C GLU A 53 6.50 -2.78 13.04
N ILE A 54 6.44 -1.70 12.28
CA ILE A 54 6.39 -1.72 10.82
C ILE A 54 7.13 -0.51 10.26
N LEU A 55 7.85 -0.70 9.16
CA LEU A 55 8.39 0.39 8.37
C LEU A 55 7.25 0.99 7.53
N PRO A 56 6.93 2.30 7.68
CA PRO A 56 5.95 2.95 6.83
C PRO A 56 6.34 2.88 5.34
N SER A 57 5.36 3.04 4.45
CA SER A 57 5.57 2.99 3.01
C SER A 57 6.69 3.93 2.56
N ALA A 58 7.54 3.44 1.66
CA ALA A 58 8.62 4.24 1.09
C ALA A 58 8.09 5.53 0.41
N LEU A 59 6.88 5.47 -0.16
CA LEU A 59 6.23 6.63 -0.76
C LEU A 59 5.86 7.68 0.28
N TYR A 60 5.24 7.27 1.39
CA TYR A 60 4.89 8.17 2.48
C TYR A 60 6.13 8.84 3.07
N LEU A 61 7.17 8.05 3.38
CA LEU A 61 8.41 8.55 3.97
C LEU A 61 9.07 9.61 3.07
N ARG A 62 9.12 9.35 1.76
CA ARG A 62 9.71 10.27 0.79
C ARG A 62 8.89 11.54 0.59
N PHE A 63 7.58 11.44 0.36
CA PHE A 63 6.76 12.63 0.12
C PHE A 63 6.58 13.51 1.35
N ARG A 64 6.69 12.94 2.55
CA ARG A 64 6.59 13.69 3.80
C ARG A 64 7.95 14.06 4.40
N HIS A 65 9.05 13.76 3.70
CA HIS A 65 10.42 14.00 4.15
C HIS A 65 10.64 13.47 5.58
N LYS A 66 10.16 12.25 5.85
CA LYS A 66 10.28 11.59 7.16
C LYS A 66 11.48 10.65 7.16
N PRO A 67 12.17 10.51 8.32
CA PRO A 67 13.28 9.57 8.43
C PRO A 67 12.81 8.14 8.23
N ILE A 68 13.66 7.31 7.62
CA ILE A 68 13.39 5.90 7.40
C ILE A 68 13.60 5.15 8.72
N GLN A 69 12.51 4.97 9.48
CA GLN A 69 12.54 4.34 10.79
C GLN A 69 11.29 3.48 11.04
N LEU A 70 11.43 2.49 11.91
CA LEU A 70 10.31 1.66 12.35
C LEU A 70 9.33 2.48 13.18
N GLU A 71 8.04 2.27 12.95
CA GLU A 71 6.96 2.90 13.66
C GLU A 71 6.04 1.85 14.29
N LYS A 72 5.41 2.21 15.41
CA LYS A 72 4.41 1.36 16.04
C LYS A 72 3.06 1.56 15.34
N ALA A 73 2.45 0.44 14.97
CA ALA A 73 1.13 0.43 14.37
C ALA A 73 0.24 -0.64 15.02
N THR A 74 -1.07 -0.41 14.93
CA THR A 74 -2.10 -1.35 15.33
C THR A 74 -2.90 -1.72 14.10
N ALA A 75 -3.08 -3.02 13.84
CA ALA A 75 -3.91 -3.48 12.74
C ALA A 75 -5.05 -4.41 13.15
N GLU A 76 -6.12 -4.37 12.35
CA GLU A 76 -7.31 -5.19 12.55
C GLU A 76 -7.91 -5.60 11.20
N ILE A 77 -8.57 -6.75 11.20
CA ILE A 77 -9.40 -7.20 10.07
C ILE A 77 -10.86 -7.13 10.53
N SER A 78 -11.70 -6.46 9.75
CA SER A 78 -13.14 -6.37 9.96
C SER A 78 -13.91 -6.74 8.70
N ASP A 79 -15.14 -7.19 8.88
CA ASP A 79 -16.06 -7.38 7.75
C ASP A 79 -16.48 -6.02 7.20
N PHE A 80 -16.62 -5.93 5.88
CA PHE A 80 -17.00 -4.71 5.18
C PHE A 80 -18.14 -5.02 4.22
N SER A 81 -19.12 -4.12 4.11
CA SER A 81 -20.21 -4.25 3.15
C SER A 81 -20.35 -2.94 2.38
N ASP A 82 -20.22 -3.03 1.07
CA ASP A 82 -20.49 -1.96 0.12
C ASP A 82 -20.78 -2.61 -1.24
N GLU A 83 -22.07 -2.71 -1.56
CA GLU A 83 -22.57 -3.33 -2.79
C GLU A 83 -22.06 -2.61 -4.05
N THR A 84 -21.57 -1.37 -3.92
CA THR A 84 -21.02 -0.67 -5.07
C THR A 84 -19.63 -1.19 -5.43
N LEU A 85 -18.85 -1.69 -4.48
CA LEU A 85 -17.45 -2.06 -4.70
C LEU A 85 -17.25 -3.44 -5.33
N SER A 86 -18.09 -4.42 -4.97
CA SER A 86 -18.04 -5.77 -5.51
C SER A 86 -19.33 -6.53 -5.16
N ASP A 87 -19.70 -7.50 -5.99
CA ASP A 87 -20.82 -8.43 -5.74
C ASP A 87 -20.44 -9.53 -4.72
N LYS A 88 -19.19 -9.58 -4.29
CA LYS A 88 -18.64 -10.57 -3.35
C LYS A 88 -18.55 -10.01 -1.93
N PRO A 89 -18.53 -10.88 -0.90
CA PRO A 89 -18.25 -10.46 0.47
C PRO A 89 -16.92 -9.71 0.55
N LEU A 90 -16.89 -8.60 1.27
CA LEU A 90 -15.71 -7.76 1.43
C LEU A 90 -15.18 -7.81 2.86
N LYS A 91 -13.88 -7.59 2.98
CA LYS A 91 -13.19 -7.38 4.25
C LYS A 91 -12.34 -6.12 4.18
N ALA A 92 -12.10 -5.52 5.33
CA ALA A 92 -11.22 -4.39 5.49
C ALA A 92 -10.04 -4.75 6.40
N TYR A 93 -8.83 -4.45 5.93
CA TYR A 93 -7.64 -4.43 6.75
C TYR A 93 -7.34 -2.98 7.11
N SER A 94 -7.44 -2.64 8.39
CA SER A 94 -7.17 -1.29 8.91
C SER A 94 -5.82 -1.30 9.62
N LEU A 95 -4.98 -0.31 9.31
CA LEU A 95 -3.65 -0.10 9.87
C LEU A 95 -3.57 1.31 10.43
N ASN A 96 -3.34 1.46 11.73
CA ASN A 96 -3.31 2.74 12.42
C ASN A 96 -1.94 2.98 13.05
N TYR A 97 -1.29 4.07 12.66
CA TYR A 97 -0.03 4.53 13.21
C TYR A 97 -0.26 5.59 14.27
N SER A 98 0.19 5.33 15.51
CA SER A 98 0.03 6.26 16.63
C SER A 98 1.03 7.42 16.56
N THR A 99 2.32 7.14 16.32
CA THR A 99 3.40 8.14 16.34
C THR A 99 3.26 9.16 15.20
N ILE A 100 3.05 8.68 13.96
CA ILE A 100 2.99 9.54 12.77
C ILE A 100 1.57 10.02 12.43
N ARG A 101 0.59 9.69 13.28
CA ARG A 101 -0.84 10.02 13.12
C ARG A 101 -1.35 9.74 11.71
N ARG A 102 -1.31 8.48 11.30
CA ARG A 102 -1.73 8.06 9.95
C ARG A 102 -2.58 6.82 10.05
N SER A 103 -3.60 6.70 9.21
CA SER A 103 -4.31 5.43 9.04
C SER A 103 -4.42 5.05 7.58
N LEU A 104 -4.38 3.74 7.34
CA LEU A 104 -4.55 3.11 6.05
C LEU A 104 -5.63 2.04 6.19
N LYS A 105 -6.61 2.05 5.30
CA LYS A 105 -7.66 1.04 5.21
C LYS A 105 -7.63 0.44 3.81
N ILE A 106 -7.47 -0.86 3.73
CA ILE A 106 -7.44 -1.61 2.47
C ILE A 106 -8.69 -2.50 2.42
N ILE A 107 -9.50 -2.35 1.38
CA ILE A 107 -10.75 -3.09 1.19
C ILE A 107 -10.53 -4.13 0.09
N TYR A 108 -10.86 -5.38 0.39
CA TYR A 108 -10.61 -6.51 -0.50
C TYR A 108 -11.73 -7.55 -0.47
N GLU A 109 -11.85 -8.33 -1.56
CA GLU A 109 -12.75 -9.48 -1.65
C GLU A 109 -12.34 -10.56 -0.64
N ALA A 110 -13.29 -11.12 0.10
CA ALA A 110 -13.03 -12.16 1.11
C ALA A 110 -12.65 -13.52 0.50
N GLU A 111 -12.77 -13.66 -0.82
CA GLU A 111 -12.51 -14.88 -1.57
C GLU A 111 -11.32 -14.69 -2.52
N PHE A 112 -10.59 -15.78 -2.80
CA PHE A 112 -9.49 -15.77 -3.76
C PHE A 112 -9.97 -15.25 -5.13
N PRO A 113 -9.25 -14.32 -5.79
CA PRO A 113 -7.86 -13.92 -5.56
C PRO A 113 -7.67 -12.70 -4.64
N PHE A 114 -8.55 -12.52 -3.64
CA PHE A 114 -8.47 -11.47 -2.62
C PHE A 114 -8.24 -10.09 -3.23
N LYS A 115 -9.02 -9.78 -4.27
CA LYS A 115 -8.83 -8.56 -5.06
C LYS A 115 -9.00 -7.34 -4.18
N ILE A 116 -8.04 -6.43 -4.23
CA ILE A 116 -8.16 -5.12 -3.59
C ILE A 116 -9.09 -4.28 -4.46
N VAL A 117 -10.22 -3.87 -3.91
CA VAL A 117 -11.26 -3.11 -4.63
C VAL A 117 -11.20 -1.62 -4.30
N ALA A 118 -10.72 -1.28 -3.11
CA ALA A 118 -10.52 0.11 -2.72
C ALA A 118 -9.47 0.23 -1.61
N TRP A 119 -8.94 1.44 -1.43
CA TRP A 119 -8.18 1.80 -0.25
C TRP A 119 -8.42 3.27 0.13
N GLU A 120 -8.20 3.58 1.40
CA GLU A 120 -8.29 4.91 1.96
C GLU A 120 -7.10 5.15 2.89
N GLU A 121 -6.44 6.28 2.72
CA GLU A 121 -5.39 6.79 3.61
C GLU A 121 -5.86 8.10 4.25
N LYS A 122 -5.66 8.22 5.56
CA LYS A 122 -5.92 9.47 6.30
C LYS A 122 -4.66 9.96 6.99
N ILE A 123 -4.37 11.24 6.78
CA ILE A 123 -3.23 11.96 7.37
C ILE A 123 -3.70 13.33 7.89
N PRO A 124 -3.08 13.88 8.94
CA PRO A 124 -3.43 15.22 9.41
C PRO A 124 -2.99 16.27 8.39
N GLY A 125 -3.93 17.13 8.02
CA GLY A 125 -3.68 18.40 7.34
C GLY A 125 -3.48 19.54 8.34
N ALA A 126 -3.49 20.77 7.83
CA ALA A 126 -3.29 21.96 8.66
C ALA A 126 -4.45 22.19 9.66
N ASN A 127 -5.69 21.97 9.22
CA ASN A 127 -6.90 22.18 10.03
C ASN A 127 -7.75 20.89 10.16
N ASP A 128 -7.84 20.11 9.09
CA ASP A 128 -8.64 18.88 9.01
C ASP A 128 -7.81 17.67 8.56
N TRP A 129 -8.39 16.47 8.70
CA TRP A 129 -7.82 15.25 8.14
C TRP A 129 -7.91 15.26 6.61
N LEU A 130 -6.77 15.04 5.96
CA LEU A 130 -6.69 14.82 4.52
C LEU A 130 -6.95 13.33 4.27
N THR A 131 -7.90 13.04 3.41
CA THR A 131 -8.26 11.68 2.99
C THR A 131 -7.89 11.49 1.54
N THR A 132 -7.06 10.48 1.24
CA THR A 132 -6.76 10.03 -0.12
C THR A 132 -7.37 8.66 -0.30
N SER A 133 -8.13 8.45 -1.36
CA SER A 133 -8.73 7.14 -1.64
C SER A 133 -8.60 6.77 -3.11
N ALA A 134 -8.64 5.47 -3.37
CA ALA A 134 -8.78 4.95 -4.71
C ALA A 134 -9.74 3.76 -4.72
N ARG A 135 -10.44 3.60 -5.83
CA ARG A 135 -11.39 2.51 -6.07
C ARG A 135 -11.16 1.92 -7.45
N LYS A 136 -11.30 0.60 -7.56
CA LYS A 136 -11.30 -0.12 -8.84
C LYS A 136 -12.52 0.31 -9.67
N ILE A 137 -12.29 0.92 -10.83
CA ILE A 137 -13.36 1.38 -11.74
C ILE A 137 -13.75 0.26 -12.71
N SER A 138 -12.77 -0.36 -13.38
CA SER A 138 -12.97 -1.48 -14.29
C SER A 138 -11.73 -2.37 -14.33
N GLU A 139 -11.90 -3.61 -14.77
CA GLU A 139 -10.83 -4.58 -14.94
C GLU A 139 -11.03 -5.27 -16.30
N THR A 140 -9.98 -5.32 -17.11
CA THR A 140 -10.02 -6.01 -18.41
C THR A 140 -8.79 -6.90 -18.53
N VAL A 141 -9.01 -8.20 -18.74
CA VAL A 141 -7.94 -9.14 -19.06
C VAL A 141 -7.80 -9.16 -20.58
N THR A 142 -6.62 -8.84 -21.10
CA THR A 142 -6.34 -8.88 -22.54
C THR A 142 -5.01 -9.57 -22.81
N ASP A 143 -4.93 -10.29 -23.93
CA ASP A 143 -3.69 -10.91 -24.38
C ASP A 143 -2.71 -9.83 -24.85
N TYR A 144 -1.74 -9.50 -24.00
CA TYR A 144 -0.77 -8.43 -24.26
C TYR A 144 0.06 -8.71 -25.53
N TRP A 145 0.48 -9.95 -25.74
CA TRP A 145 1.39 -10.33 -26.83
C TRP A 145 0.80 -10.18 -28.24
N SER A 146 -0.53 -10.19 -28.37
CA SER A 146 -1.21 -10.03 -29.66
C SER A 146 -1.73 -8.61 -29.91
N LYS A 147 -1.62 -7.70 -28.93
CA LYS A 147 -2.26 -6.37 -28.93
C LYS A 147 -1.31 -5.22 -28.55
N ASN A 148 -0.09 -5.22 -29.10
CA ASN A 148 0.93 -4.20 -28.84
C ASN A 148 1.22 -3.30 -30.07
N ALA A 149 0.42 -3.39 -31.13
CA ALA A 149 0.61 -2.59 -32.33
C ALA A 149 0.06 -1.17 -32.15
N VAL A 150 0.47 -0.23 -33.01
CA VAL A 150 -0.03 1.15 -33.00
C VAL A 150 -1.55 1.20 -33.20
N ALA A 151 -2.12 0.25 -33.95
CA ALA A 151 -3.56 0.12 -34.17
C ALA A 151 -4.35 -0.20 -32.87
N ASP A 152 -3.70 -0.78 -31.86
CA ASP A 152 -4.30 -1.14 -30.59
C ASP A 152 -4.43 0.06 -29.63
N SER A 153 -4.02 1.26 -30.04
CA SER A 153 -4.13 2.49 -29.22
C SER A 153 -5.57 2.83 -28.83
N VAL A 154 -6.56 2.28 -29.52
CA VAL A 154 -7.99 2.43 -29.19
C VAL A 154 -8.30 1.93 -27.78
N TYR A 155 -7.57 0.93 -27.29
CA TYR A 155 -7.76 0.40 -25.94
C TYR A 155 -7.39 1.41 -24.84
N ARG A 156 -6.56 2.42 -25.13
CA ARG A 156 -6.20 3.47 -24.14
C ARG A 156 -7.41 4.24 -23.64
N LYS A 157 -8.33 4.59 -24.56
CA LYS A 157 -9.61 5.24 -24.20
C LYS A 157 -10.50 4.33 -23.34
N GLN A 158 -10.49 3.01 -23.58
CA GLN A 158 -11.25 2.05 -22.77
C GLN A 158 -10.66 1.86 -21.37
N PHE A 159 -9.35 2.07 -21.20
CA PHE A 159 -8.67 1.99 -19.90
C PHE A 159 -8.66 3.32 -19.12
N GLY A 160 -9.25 4.38 -19.68
CA GLY A 160 -9.34 5.69 -19.03
C GLY A 160 -8.09 6.56 -19.13
N PHE A 161 -7.24 6.34 -20.14
CA PHE A 161 -6.10 7.18 -20.49
C PHE A 161 -6.39 8.13 -21.66
#